data_AF-A0A550H235-F1
#
_entry.id   AF-A0A550H235-F1
#
_cell.length_a   1.000
_cell.length_b   1.000
_cell.length_c   1.000
_cell.angle_alpha   90.00
_cell.angle_beta   90.00
_cell.angle_gamma   90.00
#
_symmetry.space_group_name_H-M   'P 1'
#
loop_
_entity.id
_entity.type
_entity.pdbx_description
1 polymer ?
#
loop_
_entity_poly.entity_id
_entity_poly.type
_entity_poly.pdbx_seq_one_letter_code
_entity_poly.pdbx_strand_id
1 'polypeptide(L)' 'DNYSVKAITGGTNAVTEVAVSLSKGDRKSTAVGVNEDIVIASVEAMISGMNVLMTNYNNNKVKEKS' A
#
# COMPACT_ATOMS: atom_id res chain seq x y z
N ASP A 1 -32.46 8.75 -18.15
CA ASP A 1 -31.02 8.45 -17.97
C ASP A 1 -30.42 9.31 -16.89
N ASN A 2 -29.69 8.72 -15.95
CA ASN A 2 -29.04 9.46 -14.86
C ASN A 2 -27.57 9.04 -14.77
N TYR A 3 -26.68 9.96 -15.12
CA TYR A 3 -25.23 9.80 -15.04
C TYR A 3 -24.74 10.66 -13.87
N SER A 4 -24.06 10.04 -12.89
CA SER A 4 -23.49 10.74 -11.73
C SER A 4 -22.02 10.39 -11.59
N VAL A 5 -21.18 11.42 -11.59
CA VAL A 5 -19.74 11.31 -11.34
C VAL A 5 -19.50 11.67 -9.88
N LYS A 6 -18.92 10.76 -9.09
CA LYS A 6 -18.46 11.05 -7.73
C LYS A 6 -17.00 11.50 -7.80
N ALA A 7 -16.73 12.76 -7.45
CA ALA A 7 -15.38 13.22 -7.18
C ALA A 7 -14.95 12.73 -5.78
N ILE A 8 -13.81 12.03 -5.67
CA ILE A 8 -13.28 11.55 -4.39
C ILE A 8 -12.53 12.68 -3.66
N THR A 9 -11.88 13.59 -4.40
CA THR A 9 -11.23 14.79 -3.87
C THR A 9 -11.31 15.93 -4.91
N GLY A 10 -11.56 17.17 -4.49
CA GLY A 10 -11.73 18.31 -5.39
C GLY A 10 -11.15 19.59 -4.82
N GLY A 11 -10.39 20.34 -5.64
CA GLY A 11 -9.69 21.58 -5.27
C GLY A 11 -8.17 21.40 -5.17
N THR A 12 -7.45 22.48 -4.83
CA THR A 12 -5.98 22.58 -4.74
C THR A 12 -5.31 21.54 -3.81
N ASN A 13 -6.09 20.86 -2.95
CA ASN A 13 -5.61 19.86 -1.97
C ASN A 13 -6.19 18.47 -2.26
N ALA A 14 -6.21 18.07 -3.54
CA ALA A 14 -6.67 16.73 -3.90
C ALA A 14 -5.66 15.69 -3.39
N VAL A 15 -6.05 14.86 -2.42
CA VAL A 15 -5.23 13.70 -2.01
C VAL A 15 -5.44 12.54 -2.97
N THR A 16 -4.36 11.83 -3.27
CA THR A 16 -4.31 10.64 -4.13
C THR A 16 -4.13 9.40 -3.26
N GLU A 17 -5.01 8.41 -3.46
CA GLU A 17 -4.86 7.09 -2.86
C GLU A 17 -4.15 6.16 -3.86
N VAL A 18 -3.06 5.53 -3.42
CA VAL A 18 -2.30 4.55 -4.21
C VAL A 18 -2.31 3.21 -3.49
N ALA A 19 -2.82 2.18 -4.16
CA ALA A 19 -2.75 0.81 -3.68
C ALA A 19 -1.63 0.04 -4.40
N VAL A 20 -0.74 -0.61 -3.65
CA VAL A 20 0.37 -1.41 -4.17
C VAL A 20 0.20 -2.85 -3.70
N SER A 21 0.27 -3.80 -4.63
CA SER A 21 0.31 -5.22 -4.31
C SER A 21 1.74 -5.75 -4.49
N LEU A 22 2.29 -6.33 -3.42
CA LEU A 22 3.63 -6.88 -3.35
C LEU A 22 3.57 -8.39 -3.11
N SER A 23 4.54 -9.11 -3.66
CA SER A 23 4.68 -10.55 -3.41
C SER A 23 6.13 -10.92 -3.09
N LYS A 24 6.31 -11.91 -2.22
CA LYS A 24 7.62 -12.47 -1.86
C LYS A 24 7.44 -13.96 -1.57
N GLY A 25 7.88 -14.81 -2.50
CA GLY A 25 7.59 -16.24 -2.47
C GLY A 25 6.07 -16.47 -2.47
N ASP A 26 5.58 -17.32 -1.57
CA ASP A 26 4.15 -17.64 -1.45
C ASP A 26 3.32 -16.56 -0.74
N ARG A 27 3.95 -15.45 -0.33
CA ARG A 27 3.29 -14.40 0.43
C ARG A 27 2.93 -13.23 -0.45
N LYS A 28 1.72 -12.71 -0.25
CA LYS A 28 1.20 -11.50 -0.90
C LYS A 28 0.78 -10.49 0.17
N SER A 29 0.93 -9.21 -0.15
CA SER A 29 0.47 -8.11 0.68
C SER A 29 -0.05 -7.00 -0.22
N THR A 30 -1.12 -6.35 0.19
CA THR A 30 -1.57 -5.09 -0.42
C THR A 30 -1.43 -4.00 0.63
N ALA A 31 -0.86 -2.87 0.23
CA ALA A 31 -0.68 -1.70 1.05
C ALA A 31 -1.22 -0.47 0.34
N VAL A 32 -1.63 0.53 1.10
CA VAL A 32 -2.21 1.78 0.60
C VAL A 32 -1.40 2.95 1.14
N GLY A 33 -1.12 3.93 0.28
CA GLY A 33 -0.52 5.21 0.63
C GLY A 33 -1.44 6.34 0.18
N VAL A 34 -1.51 7.42 0.98
CA VAL A 34 -2.40 8.55 0.72
C VAL A 34 -1.60 9.83 0.84
N ASN A 35 -1.43 10.55 -0.27
CA ASN A 35 -0.67 11.79 -0.31
C ASN A 35 -1.16 12.70 -1.45
N GLU A 36 -0.92 14.01 -1.34
CA GLU A 36 -1.17 14.96 -2.44
C GLU A 36 -0.25 14.70 -3.64
N ASP A 37 0.98 14.24 -3.39
CA ASP A 37 1.92 13.79 -4.43
C ASP A 37 1.82 12.28 -4.64
N ILE A 38 1.47 11.87 -5.85
CA ILE A 38 1.35 10.46 -6.25
C ILE A 38 2.66 9.67 -6.06
N VAL A 39 3.83 10.30 -6.22
CA VAL A 39 5.13 9.66 -6.03
C VAL A 39 5.34 9.35 -4.56
N ILE A 40 5.03 10.30 -3.68
CA ILE A 40 5.14 10.11 -2.23
C ILE A 40 4.15 9.03 -1.76
N ALA A 41 2.89 9.09 -2.21
CA ALA A 41 1.89 8.06 -1.91
C ALA A 41 2.36 6.65 -2.33
N SER A 42 2.99 6.55 -3.51
CA SER A 42 3.52 5.29 -4.02
C SER A 42 4.67 4.75 -3.16
N VAL A 43 5.59 5.62 -2.75
CA VAL A 43 6.73 5.24 -1.89
C VAL A 43 6.24 4.80 -0.50
N GLU A 44 5.32 5.55 0.10
CA GLU A 44 4.72 5.21 1.40
C GLU A 44 3.98 3.87 1.36
N ALA A 45 3.18 3.63 0.31
CA ALA A 45 2.49 2.36 0.09
C ALA A 45 3.50 1.20 -0.03
N MET A 46 4.59 1.41 -0.79
CA MET A 46 5.62 0.39 -0.99
C MET A 46 6.37 0.05 0.30
N ILE A 47 6.81 1.06 1.08
CA ILE A 47 7.47 0.86 2.37
C ILE A 47 6.54 0.11 3.33
N SER A 48 5.27 0.51 3.40
CA SER A 48 4.26 -0.13 4.25
C SER A 48 4.06 -1.60 3.87
N GLY A 49 3.91 -1.91 2.58
CA GLY A 49 3.78 -3.29 2.10
C GLY A 49 5.03 -4.13 2.33
N MET A 50 6.22 -3.54 2.17
CA MET A 50 7.49 -4.18 2.50
C MET A 50 7.59 -4.53 3.98
N ASN A 51 7.22 -3.60 4.88
CA ASN A 51 7.20 -3.84 6.32
C ASN A 51 6.28 -5.02 6.68
N VAL A 52 5.11 -5.14 6.06
CA VAL A 52 4.21 -6.29 6.26
C VAL A 52 4.84 -7.60 5.79
N LEU A 53 5.50 -7.61 4.64
CA LEU A 53 6.16 -8.80 4.11
C LEU A 53 7.41 -9.19 4.93
N MET A 54 8.13 -8.23 5.51
CA MET A 54 9.35 -8.46 6.28
C MET A 54 9.10 -8.78 7.76
N THR A 55 8.14 -8.11 8.42
CA THR A 55 7.83 -8.31 9.84
C THR A 55 7.50 -9.77 10.16
N ASN A 56 6.68 -10.45 9.34
CA ASN A 56 6.42 -11.88 9.59
C ASN A 56 7.44 -12.81 8.93
N TYR A 57 8.46 -12.32 8.21
CA TYR A 57 9.55 -13.18 7.70
C TYR A 57 10.52 -13.51 8.83
N ASN A 58 10.84 -12.54 9.68
CA ASN A 58 11.73 -12.75 10.82
C ASN A 58 11.13 -13.70 11.86
N ASN A 59 9.83 -13.62 12.13
CA ASN A 59 9.16 -14.51 13.09
C ASN A 59 9.16 -15.99 12.65
N ASN A 60 9.07 -16.27 11.34
CA ASN A 60 9.11 -17.65 10.83
C ASN A 60 10.53 -18.24 10.84
N LYS A 61 11.56 -17.44 10.54
CA LYS A 61 12.96 -17.89 10.63
C LYS A 61 13.41 -18.23 12.05
N VAL A 62 12.85 -17.56 13.06
CA VAL A 62 13.15 -17.88 14.47
C VAL A 62 12.50 -19.22 14.87
N LYS A 63 11.32 -19.55 14.34
CA LYS A 63 10.66 -20.84 14.61
C LYS A 63 11.30 -22.04 13.90
N GLU A 64 11.92 -21.85 12.74
CA GLU A 64 12.65 -22.94 12.05
C GLU A 64 14.03 -23.23 12.66
N LYS A 65 14.56 -22.32 13.50
CA LYS A 65 15.88 -22.46 14.14
C LYS A 65 15.82 -22.87 15.62
N SER A 66 14.62 -23.08 16.17
CA SER A 66 14.38 -23.46 17.56
C SER A 66 13.81 -24.87 17.65
#